data_AF-A0A2E4YCN8-F1
#
_entry.id   AF-A0A2E4YCN8-F1
#
_cell.length_a   1.000
_cell.length_b   1.000
_cell.length_c   1.000
_cell.angle_alpha   90.00
_cell.angle_beta   90.00
_cell.angle_gamma   90.00
#
_symmetry.space_group_name_H-M   'P 1'
#
loop_
_entity.id
_entity.type
_entity.pdbx_description
1 polymer ?
#
loop_
_entity_poly.entity_id
_entity_poly.type
_entity_poly.pdbx_seq_one_letter_code
_entity_poly.pdbx_strand_id
1 'polypeptide(L)'
;MKNTQKQILDGRELRGGGNARLLIDGVPFLNFSGCNYLALTDKLELRSAAQNVLNDGAGFSRYLVDAYGGYDPYFKAVEEEAATFFGTEAAVYLPSGYLIGAAGFAAAEP
;
A
#
# COMPACT_ATOMS: atom_id res chain seq x y z
N MET A 1 -19.56 -19.08 -18.58
CA MET A 1 -19.12 -18.22 -19.71
C MET A 1 -17.65 -17.92 -19.53
N LYS A 2 -16.77 -18.38 -20.43
CA LYS A 2 -15.37 -17.92 -20.43
C LYS A 2 -15.38 -16.50 -21.01
N ASN A 3 -15.08 -15.51 -20.19
CA ASN A 3 -15.00 -14.13 -20.62
C ASN A 3 -13.67 -13.95 -21.37
N THR A 4 -13.70 -14.08 -22.70
CA THR A 4 -12.51 -14.06 -23.58
C THR A 4 -12.12 -12.64 -24.01
N GLN A 5 -12.39 -11.62 -23.17
CA GLN A 5 -11.96 -10.27 -23.49
C GLN A 5 -10.46 -10.13 -23.27
N LYS A 6 -9.73 -10.14 -24.38
CA LYS A 6 -8.31 -9.80 -24.42
C LYS A 6 -8.16 -8.34 -24.00
N GLN A 7 -7.46 -8.08 -22.90
CA GLN A 7 -7.18 -6.72 -22.45
C GLN A 7 -6.11 -6.08 -23.35
N ILE A 8 -6.12 -4.75 -23.43
CA ILE A 8 -5.22 -4.00 -24.31
C ILE A 8 -3.73 -4.22 -23.98
N LEU A 9 -3.42 -4.62 -22.74
CA LEU A 9 -2.07 -4.88 -22.25
C LEU A 9 -1.73 -6.37 -22.13
N ASP A 10 -2.59 -7.27 -22.62
CA ASP A 10 -2.33 -8.72 -22.52
C ASP A 10 -1.04 -9.11 -23.23
N GLY A 11 -0.13 -9.74 -22.49
CA GLY A 11 1.18 -10.18 -22.98
C GLY A 11 2.21 -9.07 -23.19
N ARG A 12 1.92 -7.84 -22.74
CA ARG A 12 2.84 -6.69 -22.78
C ARG A 12 3.61 -6.59 -21.46
N GLU A 13 4.88 -6.19 -21.51
CA GLU A 13 5.64 -5.89 -20.29
C GLU A 13 5.40 -4.44 -19.87
N LEU A 14 5.01 -4.24 -18.61
CA LEU A 14 4.84 -2.93 -17.99
C LEU A 14 5.95 -2.71 -16.96
N ARG A 15 6.75 -1.65 -17.15
CA ARG A 15 7.73 -1.21 -16.15
C ARG A 15 7.42 0.22 -15.71
N GLY A 16 7.54 0.47 -14.41
CA GLY A 16 7.04 1.72 -13.82
C GLY A 16 5.53 1.65 -13.60
N GLY A 17 4.80 2.74 -13.88
CA GLY A 17 3.34 2.78 -13.70
C GLY A 17 2.87 3.28 -12.34
N GLY A 18 3.78 3.43 -11.38
CA GLY A 18 3.53 4.17 -10.14
C GLY A 18 3.61 5.69 -10.31
N ASN A 19 4.14 6.21 -11.42
CA ASN A 19 4.44 7.63 -11.61
C ASN A 19 3.85 8.17 -12.91
N ALA A 20 4.08 9.45 -13.20
CA ALA A 20 3.60 10.14 -14.41
C ALA A 20 4.08 9.52 -15.74
N ARG A 21 5.10 8.65 -15.72
CA ARG A 21 5.62 7.94 -16.88
C ARG A 21 5.70 6.44 -16.61
N LEU A 22 5.52 5.64 -17.66
CA LEU A 22 5.70 4.20 -17.63
C LEU A 22 6.29 3.71 -18.96
N LEU A 23 6.82 2.49 -18.96
CA LEU A 23 7.33 1.83 -20.16
C LEU A 23 6.41 0.66 -20.52
N ILE A 24 5.99 0.57 -21.78
CA ILE A 24 5.31 -0.60 -22.35
C ILE A 24 6.23 -1.19 -23.41
N ASP A 25 6.74 -2.41 -23.16
CA ASP A 25 7.80 -3.06 -23.98
C ASP A 25 8.99 -2.13 -24.28
N GLY A 26 9.43 -1.38 -23.27
CA GLY A 26 10.54 -0.43 -23.38
C GLY A 26 10.18 0.91 -24.04
N VAL A 27 8.96 1.09 -24.56
CA VAL A 27 8.51 2.36 -25.14
C VAL A 27 7.92 3.26 -24.05
N PRO A 28 8.36 4.53 -23.93
CA PRO A 28 7.86 5.44 -22.90
C PRO A 28 6.48 6.02 -23.21
N PHE A 29 5.61 6.03 -22.19
CA PHE A 29 4.27 6.61 -22.22
C PHE A 29 4.04 7.53 -21.02
N LEU A 30 3.09 8.46 -21.18
CA LEU A 30 2.49 9.17 -20.06
C LEU A 30 1.45 8.30 -19.38
N ASN A 31 1.49 8.26 -18.05
CA ASN A 31 0.62 7.42 -17.25
C ASN A 31 -0.63 8.17 -16.79
N PHE A 32 -1.78 7.79 -17.32
CA PHE A 32 -3.09 8.29 -16.88
C PHE A 32 -3.95 7.18 -16.25
N SER A 33 -3.41 5.98 -16.04
CA SER A 33 -4.14 4.82 -15.53
C SER A 33 -3.83 4.48 -14.08
N GLY A 34 -2.87 5.16 -13.45
CA GLY A 34 -2.44 4.90 -12.07
C GLY A 34 -3.28 5.62 -11.01
N CYS A 35 -3.12 5.18 -9.76
CA CYS A 35 -3.80 5.74 -8.59
C CYS A 35 -2.91 6.71 -7.78
N ASN A 36 -1.73 7.08 -8.29
CA ASN A 36 -0.78 7.94 -7.58
C ASN A 36 -1.10 9.43 -7.76
N TYR A 37 -2.29 9.84 -7.31
CA TYR A 37 -2.85 11.16 -7.55
C TYR A 37 -1.98 12.31 -7.05
N LEU A 38 -1.27 12.09 -5.93
CA LEU A 38 -0.44 13.10 -5.28
C LEU A 38 1.06 12.97 -5.61
N ALA A 39 1.42 12.07 -6.55
CA ALA A 39 2.80 11.82 -6.95
C ALA A 39 3.75 11.52 -5.78
N LEU A 40 3.27 10.78 -4.76
CA LEU A 40 4.02 10.56 -3.52
C LEU A 40 5.09 9.48 -3.65
N THR A 41 4.89 8.47 -4.51
CA THR A 41 5.78 7.31 -4.64
C THR A 41 7.24 7.63 -5.04
N ASP A 42 7.48 8.80 -5.64
CA ASP A 42 8.83 9.27 -6.02
C ASP A 42 9.43 10.30 -5.05
N LYS A 43 8.74 10.62 -3.96
CA LYS A 43 9.24 11.56 -2.96
C LYS A 43 10.43 10.97 -2.22
N LEU A 44 11.51 11.75 -2.17
CA LEU A 44 12.75 11.32 -1.55
C LEU A 44 12.55 11.13 -0.04
N GLU A 45 11.69 11.95 0.54
CA GLU A 45 11.28 11.92 1.95
C GLU A 45 10.70 10.54 2.33
N LEU A 46 9.85 9.94 1.49
CA LEU A 46 9.30 8.60 1.76
C LEU A 46 10.35 7.50 1.65
N ARG A 47 11.24 7.60 0.65
CA ARG A 47 12.35 6.65 0.48
C ARG A 47 13.33 6.72 1.64
N SER A 48 13.66 7.94 2.09
CA SER A 48 14.51 8.19 3.25
C SER A 48 13.87 7.68 4.53
N ALA A 49 12.56 7.87 4.74
CA ALA A 49 11.87 7.34 5.92
C ALA A 49 11.97 5.80 5.99
N ALA A 50 11.72 5.11 4.87
CA ALA A 50 11.88 3.65 4.81
C ALA A 50 13.33 3.22 5.06
N GLN A 51 14.30 3.88 4.43
CA GLN A 51 15.72 3.55 4.58
C GLN A 51 16.21 3.78 6.02
N ASN A 52 15.79 4.86 6.68
CA ASN A 52 16.17 5.16 8.06
C ASN A 52 15.71 4.04 9.00
N VAL A 53 14.46 3.61 8.87
CA VAL A 53 13.90 2.49 9.67
C VAL A 53 14.69 1.19 9.46
N LEU A 54 15.06 0.88 8.22
CA LEU A 54 15.89 -0.29 7.93
C LEU A 54 17.30 -0.17 8.52
N ASN A 55 17.91 1.02 8.45
CA ASN A 55 19.23 1.29 9.02
C ASN A 55 19.23 1.19 10.55
N ASP A 56 18.11 1.53 11.19
CA ASP A 56 17.92 1.42 12.64
C ASP A 56 17.66 -0.03 13.11
N GLY A 57 17.74 -1.01 12.19
CA GLY A 57 17.68 -2.43 12.51
C GLY A 57 16.25 -2.99 12.52
N ALA A 58 15.28 -2.32 11.91
CA ALA A 58 13.96 -2.89 11.73
C ALA A 58 14.04 -4.23 10.97
N GLY A 59 13.34 -5.24 11.49
CA GLY A 59 13.21 -6.52 10.80
C GLY A 59 12.35 -6.40 9.56
N PHE A 60 12.57 -7.28 8.58
CA PHE A 60 11.73 -7.37 7.38
C PHE A 60 10.27 -7.73 7.69
N SER A 61 10.04 -8.52 8.75
CA SER A 61 8.72 -8.94 9.22
C SER A 61 8.77 -9.30 10.70
N ARG A 62 7.62 -9.21 11.38
CA ARG A 62 7.41 -9.68 12.75
C ARG A 62 6.81 -11.08 12.86
N TYR A 63 6.49 -11.73 11.74
CA TYR A 63 5.94 -13.10 11.60
C TYR A 63 4.59 -13.39 12.28
N LEU A 64 4.27 -12.71 13.38
CA LEU A 64 3.08 -12.89 14.20
C LEU A 64 2.28 -11.59 14.25
N VAL A 65 0.97 -11.73 14.45
CA VAL A 65 0.07 -10.61 14.75
C VAL A 65 0.05 -10.32 16.25
N ASP A 66 -0.50 -9.17 16.61
CA ASP A 66 -0.60 -8.70 18.01
C ASP A 66 -1.29 -9.71 18.93
N ALA A 67 -2.33 -10.38 18.46
CA ALA A 67 -3.03 -11.44 19.21
C ALA A 67 -2.14 -12.63 19.62
N TYR A 68 -0.99 -12.83 18.97
CA TYR A 68 0.00 -13.84 19.31
C TYR A 68 1.29 -13.23 19.91
N GLY A 69 1.23 -11.98 20.38
CA GLY A 69 2.36 -11.25 20.96
C GLY A 69 3.29 -10.59 19.92
N GLY A 70 2.88 -10.53 18.65
CA GLY A 70 3.62 -9.84 17.60
C GLY A 70 3.40 -8.33 17.66
N TYR A 71 4.43 -7.57 18.03
CA TYR A 71 4.36 -6.11 18.09
C TYR A 71 5.24 -5.45 17.03
N ASP A 72 4.68 -4.45 16.35
CA ASP A 72 5.42 -3.58 15.44
C ASP A 72 5.16 -2.09 15.77
N PRO A 73 6.18 -1.35 16.26
CA PRO A 73 6.00 0.05 16.65
C PRO A 73 5.64 0.95 15.46
N TYR A 74 5.98 0.57 14.23
CA TYR A 74 5.71 1.40 13.06
C TYR A 74 4.24 1.36 12.65
N PHE A 75 3.56 0.22 12.81
CA PHE A 75 2.12 0.13 12.55
C PHE A 75 1.32 0.90 13.61
N LYS A 76 1.70 0.77 14.88
CA LYS A 76 1.06 1.54 15.96
C LYS A 76 1.20 3.06 15.73
N ALA A 77 2.38 3.53 15.37
CA ALA A 77 2.60 4.95 15.09
C ALA A 77 1.76 5.45 13.90
N VAL A 78 1.60 4.63 12.84
CA VAL A 78 0.73 4.96 11.70
C VAL A 78 -0.74 5.01 12.11
N GLU A 79 -1.19 4.12 12.98
CA GLU A 79 -2.57 4.13 13.50
C GLU A 79 -2.85 5.38 14.34
N GLU A 80 -1.93 5.76 15.22
CA GLU A 80 -2.04 6.98 16.05
C GLU A 80 -2.06 8.25 15.19
N GLU A 81 -1.18 8.34 14.19
CA GLU A 81 -1.16 9.47 13.26
C GLU A 81 -2.42 9.51 12.38
N ALA A 82 -2.90 8.35 11.91
CA ALA A 82 -4.13 8.26 11.13
C ALA A 82 -5.35 8.70 11.94
N ALA A 83 -5.48 8.26 13.19
CA ALA A 83 -6.56 8.68 14.07
C ALA A 83 -6.57 10.21 14.27
N THR A 84 -5.39 10.79 14.46
CA THR A 84 -5.20 12.25 14.57
C THR A 84 -5.59 12.96 13.27
N PHE A 85 -5.08 12.50 12.12
CA PHE A 85 -5.31 13.11 10.82
C PHE A 85 -6.79 13.06 10.39
N PHE A 86 -7.46 11.93 10.62
CA PHE A 86 -8.86 11.73 10.24
C PHE A 86 -9.86 12.20 11.31
N GLY A 87 -9.39 12.58 12.50
CA GLY A 87 -10.24 13.02 13.60
C GLY A 87 -11.12 11.91 14.17
N THR A 88 -10.59 10.68 14.25
CA THR A 88 -11.28 9.51 14.81
C THR A 88 -10.70 9.15 16.18
N GLU A 89 -11.46 8.38 16.98
CA GLU A 89 -11.01 7.92 18.29
C GLU A 89 -9.87 6.89 18.19
N ALA A 90 -9.87 6.10 17.11
CA ALA A 90 -8.85 5.10 16.80
C ALA A 90 -8.77 4.89 15.28
N ALA A 91 -7.69 4.24 14.85
CA ALA A 91 -7.53 3.71 13.50
C ALA A 91 -6.90 2.32 13.57
N VAL A 92 -7.06 1.54 12.51
CA VAL A 92 -6.44 0.20 12.37
C VAL A 92 -5.74 0.11 11.03
N TYR A 93 -4.50 -0.37 11.04
CA TYR A 93 -3.74 -0.62 9.82
C TYR A 93 -4.04 -2.03 9.30
N LEU A 94 -4.47 -2.10 8.02
CA LEU A 94 -4.62 -3.35 7.30
C LEU A 94 -3.63 -3.40 6.13
N PRO A 95 -3.08 -4.58 5.77
CA PRO A 95 -2.12 -4.71 4.66
C PRO A 95 -2.64 -4.23 3.29
N SER A 96 -3.96 -4.12 3.12
CA SER A 96 -4.59 -3.60 1.90
C SER A 96 -6.00 -3.10 2.19
N GLY A 97 -6.40 -2.03 1.50
CA GLY A 97 -7.76 -1.51 1.54
C GLY A 97 -8.83 -2.51 1.09
N TYR A 98 -8.45 -3.53 0.31
CA TYR A 98 -9.33 -4.63 -0.08
C TYR A 98 -9.91 -5.38 1.14
N LEU A 99 -9.14 -5.46 2.24
CA LEU A 99 -9.52 -6.19 3.45
C LEU A 99 -10.48 -5.41 4.35
N ILE A 100 -10.61 -4.09 4.16
CA ILE A 100 -11.42 -3.21 5.02
C ILE A 100 -12.88 -3.67 5.06
N GLY A 101 -13.45 -4.08 3.92
CA GLY A 101 -14.84 -4.55 3.86
C GLY A 101 -15.06 -5.78 4.72
N ALA A 102 -14.20 -6.79 4.58
CA ALA A 102 -14.30 -8.02 5.37
C ALA A 102 -14.11 -7.74 6.87
N ALA A 103 -13.12 -6.92 7.23
CA ALA A 103 -12.87 -6.54 8.62
C ALA A 103 -14.06 -5.77 9.23
N GLY A 104 -14.63 -4.82 8.48
CA GLY A 104 -15.77 -4.03 8.91
C GLY A 104 -17.03 -4.86 9.14
N PHE A 105 -17.34 -5.80 8.24
CA PHE A 105 -18.49 -6.69 8.42
C PHE A 105 -18.30 -7.66 9.58
N ALA A 106 -17.13 -8.29 9.71
CA ALA A 106 -16.85 -9.21 10.81
C ALA A 106 -16.95 -8.53 12.19
N ALA A 107 -16.57 -7.25 12.29
CA ALA A 107 -16.68 -6.47 13.53
C ALA A 107 -18.12 -6.02 13.86
N ALA A 108 -19.01 -6.00 12.87
CA ALA A 108 -20.40 -5.60 13.03
C ALA A 108 -21.35 -6.77 13.31
N GLU A 109 -20.87 -8.01 13.23
CA GLU A 109 -21.62 -9.18 13.67
C GLU A 109 -21.70 -9.20 15.21
N PRO A 110 -22.91 -9.31 15.80
CA PRO A 110 -23.11 -9.30 17.26
C PRO A 110 -22.60 -10.55 17.97
#